data_AF-S2LH70-F1
#
_entry.id   AF-S2LH70-F1
#
_cell.length_a   1.000
_cell.length_b   1.000
_cell.length_c   1.000
_cell.angle_alpha   90.00
_cell.angle_beta   90.00
_cell.angle_gamma   90.00
#
_symmetry.space_group_name_H-M   'P 1'
#
loop_
_entity.id
_entity.type
_entity.pdbx_description
1 polymer ?
#
loop_
_entity_poly.entity_id
_entity_poly.type
_entity_poly.pdbx_seq_one_letter_code
_entity_poly.pdbx_strand_id
1 'polypeptide(L)'
;MSRSRLLLTVLAGAAFFLASQAWGAWSSITVRNGSHITVGYIDSDGTLRGSSHSTIGYVDSDGTVRNSSHSTIGYVDSGGTVRDNSRSTLGYVDVDGTLRNASSSTIGYLDDCTWRDSSRGTSGYFDGCSPSDWQAMAGWVFFMTAQSRSE
;
A
#
# COMPACT_ATOMS: atom_id res chain seq x y z
N MET A 1 37.87 -32.13 20.43
CA MET A 1 37.38 -31.00 19.62
C MET A 1 36.91 -31.55 18.28
N SER A 2 35.61 -31.76 18.11
CA SER A 2 35.02 -32.27 16.86
C SER A 2 33.93 -31.32 16.40
N ARG A 3 34.05 -30.84 15.16
CA ARG A 3 33.05 -30.04 14.46
C ARG A 3 32.00 -30.99 13.87
N SER A 4 30.73 -30.82 14.20
CA SER A 4 29.62 -31.52 13.52
C SER A 4 28.58 -30.53 13.03
N ARG A 5 28.22 -30.71 11.76
CA ARG A 5 27.42 -29.84 10.90
C ARG A 5 25.91 -30.02 11.12
N LEU A 6 25.19 -28.91 10.91
CA LEU A 6 23.80 -28.74 10.43
C LEU A 6 22.81 -29.91 10.50
N LEU A 7 21.62 -29.62 11.04
CA LEU A 7 20.38 -30.06 10.41
C LEU A 7 19.30 -28.97 10.48
N LEU A 8 18.92 -28.55 9.28
CA LEU A 8 17.90 -27.60 8.89
C LEU A 8 16.57 -28.35 8.78
N THR A 9 15.53 -27.89 9.49
CA THR A 9 14.13 -28.09 9.08
C THR A 9 13.36 -26.84 9.49
N VAL A 10 13.35 -25.84 8.60
CA VAL A 10 12.39 -24.74 8.68
C VAL A 10 11.13 -25.23 7.98
N LEU A 11 10.05 -25.38 8.76
CA LEU A 11 8.71 -25.61 8.26
C LEU A 11 8.32 -24.44 7.35
N ALA A 12 8.01 -24.77 6.10
CA ALA A 12 7.51 -23.84 5.10
C ALA A 12 6.16 -23.25 5.58
N GLY A 13 6.07 -21.92 5.60
CA GLY A 13 4.81 -21.19 5.77
C GLY A 13 4.75 -20.27 7.00
N ALA A 14 5.67 -19.30 7.12
CA ALA A 14 5.51 -18.03 7.85
C ALA A 14 6.88 -17.30 7.96
N ALA A 15 7.55 -17.05 6.85
CA ALA A 15 8.84 -16.35 6.86
C ALA A 15 8.82 -15.21 5.85
N PHE A 16 8.33 -14.05 6.27
CA PHE A 16 8.57 -12.70 5.72
C PHE A 16 7.77 -11.76 6.65
N PHE A 17 8.29 -10.90 7.51
CA PHE A 17 9.60 -10.32 7.76
C PHE A 17 9.69 -10.12 9.29
N LEU A 18 10.75 -10.59 9.94
CA LEU A 18 11.20 -9.97 11.19
C LEU A 18 12.12 -8.81 10.81
N ALA A 19 11.54 -7.71 10.34
CA ALA A 19 12.25 -6.43 10.30
C ALA A 19 12.05 -5.77 11.67
N SER A 20 13.14 -5.73 12.43
CA SER A 20 13.29 -5.00 13.68
C SER A 20 12.74 -3.58 13.57
N GLN A 21 11.99 -3.16 14.59
CA GLN A 21 11.44 -1.82 14.74
C GLN A 21 12.55 -0.75 14.82
N ALA A 22 13.05 -0.31 13.68
CA ALA A 22 13.22 1.11 13.43
C ALA A 22 11.86 1.57 12.89
N TRP A 23 11.29 2.66 13.39
CA TRP A 23 10.02 3.18 12.87
C TRP A 23 10.14 3.30 11.35
N GLY A 24 9.44 2.41 10.65
CA GLY A 24 9.72 2.09 9.26
C GLY A 24 9.31 3.25 8.38
N ALA A 25 10.28 4.07 8.01
CA ALA A 25 10.08 5.08 6.99
C ALA A 25 9.87 4.38 5.64
N TRP A 26 8.81 4.74 4.95
CA TRP A 26 8.58 4.31 3.57
C TRP A 26 9.53 5.03 2.62
N SER A 27 9.60 4.55 1.38
CA SER A 27 10.21 5.33 0.32
C SER A 27 9.38 6.60 0.08
N SER A 28 10.04 7.70 -0.30
CA SER A 28 9.32 8.86 -0.85
C SER A 28 8.91 8.53 -2.29
N ILE A 29 7.61 8.55 -2.56
CA ILE A 29 7.03 8.07 -3.81
C ILE A 29 6.33 9.22 -4.53
N THR A 30 6.58 9.34 -5.83
CA THR A 30 5.77 10.20 -6.72
C THR A 30 4.68 9.38 -7.38
N VAL A 31 3.43 9.78 -7.20
CA VAL A 31 2.29 9.11 -7.81
C VAL A 31 1.96 9.79 -9.13
N ARG A 32 1.98 9.04 -10.23
CA ARG A 32 1.60 9.51 -11.56
C ARG A 32 0.42 8.72 -12.10
N ASN A 33 -0.41 9.35 -12.92
CA ASN A 33 -1.44 8.63 -13.67
C ASN A 33 -0.85 7.89 -14.90
N GLY A 34 -1.69 7.14 -15.63
CA GLY A 34 -1.30 6.41 -16.83
C GLY A 34 -0.70 7.28 -17.96
N SER A 35 -0.94 8.59 -17.95
CA SER A 35 -0.34 9.56 -18.88
C SER A 35 0.94 10.21 -18.35
N HIS A 36 1.52 9.68 -17.26
CA HIS A 36 2.73 10.18 -16.61
C HIS A 36 2.62 11.60 -16.02
N ILE A 37 1.40 12.07 -15.75
CA ILE A 37 1.18 13.33 -15.03
C ILE A 37 1.18 13.04 -13.52
N THR A 38 1.93 13.82 -12.75
CA THR A 38 1.95 13.74 -11.30
C THR A 38 0.58 14.09 -10.72
N VAL A 39 0.01 13.17 -9.95
CA VAL A 39 -1.26 13.35 -9.24
C VAL A 39 -1.06 13.50 -7.73
N GLY A 40 0.13 13.20 -7.22
CA GLY A 40 0.50 13.50 -5.84
C GLY A 40 1.72 12.70 -5.38
N TYR A 41 1.87 12.60 -4.06
CA TYR A 41 3.06 12.09 -3.41
C TYR A 41 2.71 11.27 -2.16
N ILE A 42 3.56 10.31 -1.84
CA ILE A 42 3.57 9.60 -0.55
C ILE A 42 4.94 9.90 0.07
N ASP A 43 4.94 10.65 1.17
CA ASP A 43 6.16 10.95 1.90
C ASP A 43 6.59 9.73 2.71
N SER A 44 7.88 9.68 3.07
CA SER A 44 8.46 8.56 3.83
C SER A 44 7.87 8.39 5.24
N ASP A 45 7.22 9.42 5.78
CA ASP A 45 6.51 9.36 7.06
C ASP A 45 5.03 8.93 6.94
N GLY A 46 4.58 8.63 5.71
CA GLY A 46 3.21 8.25 5.40
C GLY A 46 2.26 9.39 5.14
N THR A 47 2.73 10.64 5.10
CA THR A 47 1.94 11.79 4.63
C THR A 47 1.60 11.63 3.15
N LEU A 48 0.33 11.77 2.81
CA LEU A 48 -0.16 11.75 1.44
C LEU A 48 -0.44 13.17 0.98
N ARG A 49 0.14 13.56 -0.16
CA ARG A 49 -0.03 14.90 -0.73
C ARG A 49 -0.67 14.84 -2.11
N GLY A 50 -1.47 15.86 -2.42
CA GLY A 50 -1.94 16.12 -3.78
C GLY A 50 -0.80 16.65 -4.67
N SER A 51 -1.10 16.83 -5.96
CA SER A 51 -0.14 17.38 -6.95
C SER A 51 0.33 18.81 -6.60
N SER A 52 -0.52 19.56 -5.89
CA SER A 52 -0.24 20.91 -5.36
C SER A 52 0.59 20.92 -4.07
N HIS A 53 1.00 19.75 -3.57
CA HIS A 53 1.69 19.53 -2.28
C HIS A 53 0.85 19.82 -1.03
N SER A 54 -0.46 20.09 -1.18
CA SER A 54 -1.43 20.06 -0.09
C SER A 54 -1.49 18.67 0.53
N THR A 55 -1.63 18.58 1.86
CA THR A 55 -1.87 17.29 2.52
C THR A 55 -3.31 16.85 2.28
N ILE A 56 -3.49 15.64 1.74
CA ILE A 56 -4.81 15.04 1.49
C ILE A 56 -5.13 13.91 2.49
N GLY A 57 -4.11 13.34 3.11
CA GLY A 57 -4.30 12.28 4.10
C GLY A 57 -2.99 11.74 4.66
N TYR A 58 -3.12 10.64 5.40
CA TYR A 58 -2.01 9.93 6.02
C TYR A 58 -2.28 8.43 5.95
N VAL A 59 -1.23 7.63 5.81
CA VAL A 59 -1.27 6.21 6.15
C VAL A 59 -0.23 5.99 7.24
N ASP A 60 -0.66 5.46 8.37
CA ASP A 60 0.23 5.14 9.47
C ASP A 60 0.95 3.82 9.26
N SER A 61 2.07 3.65 9.95
CA SER A 61 2.81 2.38 10.01
C SER A 61 1.99 1.19 10.54
N ASP A 62 0.89 1.44 11.28
CA ASP A 62 -0.03 0.39 11.75
C ASP A 62 -1.13 0.05 10.74
N GLY A 63 -1.15 0.72 9.58
CA GLY A 63 -2.14 0.58 8.53
C GLY A 63 -3.36 1.50 8.67
N THR A 64 -3.44 2.35 9.69
CA THR A 64 -4.54 3.33 9.82
C THR A 64 -4.46 4.37 8.72
N VAL A 65 -5.57 4.57 7.98
CA VAL A 65 -5.69 5.61 6.95
C VAL A 65 -6.52 6.76 7.47
N ARG A 66 -6.00 7.98 7.37
CA ARG A 66 -6.66 9.22 7.81
C ARG A 66 -6.79 10.24 6.69
N ASN A 67 -7.78 11.10 6.79
CA ASN A 67 -7.86 12.29 5.95
C ASN A 67 -6.94 13.42 6.47
N SER A 68 -6.88 14.53 5.75
CA SER A 68 -6.06 15.71 6.12
C SER A 68 -6.42 16.32 7.48
N SER A 69 -7.66 16.16 7.93
CA SER A 69 -8.14 16.57 9.27
C SER A 69 -7.82 15.56 10.38
N HIS A 70 -7.03 14.52 10.11
CA HIS A 70 -6.67 13.45 11.04
C HIS A 70 -7.84 12.59 11.53
N SER A 71 -8.98 12.60 10.84
CA SER A 71 -10.05 11.63 11.09
C SER A 71 -9.74 10.33 10.38
N THR A 72 -9.91 9.20 11.07
CA THR A 72 -9.77 7.87 10.47
C THR A 72 -10.86 7.63 9.42
N ILE A 73 -10.44 7.26 8.22
CA ILE A 73 -11.33 6.91 7.10
C ILE A 73 -11.28 5.42 6.76
N GLY A 74 -10.24 4.71 7.21
CA GLY A 74 -10.14 3.27 7.04
C GLY A 74 -8.85 2.67 7.54
N TYR A 75 -8.60 1.42 7.16
CA TYR A 75 -7.47 0.62 7.59
C TYR A 75 -6.99 -0.28 6.43
N VAL A 76 -5.68 -0.45 6.32
CA VAL A 76 -5.01 -1.46 5.48
C VAL A 76 -4.23 -2.39 6.40
N ASP A 77 -4.81 -3.53 6.75
CA ASP A 77 -4.18 -4.49 7.64
C ASP A 77 -2.90 -5.06 7.02
N SER A 78 -1.95 -5.49 7.85
CA SER A 78 -0.75 -6.23 7.42
C SER A 78 -1.05 -7.53 6.67
N GLY A 79 -2.22 -8.13 6.89
CA GLY A 79 -2.71 -9.29 6.15
C GLY A 79 -3.41 -8.95 4.82
N GLY A 80 -3.39 -7.69 4.38
CA GLY A 80 -3.96 -7.26 3.10
C GLY A 80 -5.45 -6.93 3.12
N THR A 81 -6.15 -7.10 4.26
CA THR A 81 -7.56 -6.70 4.34
C THR A 81 -7.69 -5.18 4.42
N VAL A 82 -8.53 -4.60 3.55
CA VAL A 82 -8.84 -3.16 3.55
C VAL A 82 -10.25 -2.94 4.11
N ARG A 83 -10.38 -2.03 5.08
CA ARG A 83 -11.65 -1.73 5.76
C ARG A 83 -11.94 -0.25 5.85
N ASP A 84 -13.20 0.09 5.96
CA ASP A 84 -13.64 1.45 6.31
C ASP A 84 -13.42 1.77 7.80
N ASN A 85 -13.75 2.99 8.20
CA ASN A 85 -13.64 3.44 9.60
C ASN A 85 -14.53 2.66 10.58
N SER A 86 -15.59 2.02 10.09
CA SER A 86 -16.55 1.22 10.84
C SER A 86 -16.17 -0.25 10.89
N ARG A 87 -14.97 -0.60 10.38
CA ARG A 87 -14.42 -1.96 10.28
C ARG A 87 -15.20 -2.88 9.33
N SER A 88 -15.99 -2.33 8.40
CA SER A 88 -16.54 -3.12 7.30
C SER A 88 -15.49 -3.32 6.21
N THR A 89 -15.42 -4.52 5.63
CA THR A 89 -14.46 -4.82 4.57
C THR A 89 -14.81 -4.09 3.28
N LEU A 90 -13.85 -3.34 2.73
CA LEU A 90 -13.91 -2.72 1.40
C LEU A 90 -13.30 -3.64 0.34
N GLY A 91 -12.23 -4.35 0.70
CA GLY A 91 -11.50 -5.20 -0.22
C GLY A 91 -10.28 -5.88 0.37
N TYR A 92 -9.45 -6.41 -0.51
CA TYR A 92 -8.23 -7.15 -0.18
C TYR A 92 -7.10 -6.79 -1.14
N VAL A 93 -5.87 -6.87 -0.64
CA VAL A 93 -4.63 -6.88 -1.40
C VAL A 93 -3.99 -8.24 -1.19
N ASP A 94 -4.00 -9.07 -2.23
CA ASP A 94 -3.38 -10.39 -2.19
C ASP A 94 -1.84 -10.26 -2.21
N VAL A 95 -1.14 -11.30 -1.76
CA VAL A 95 0.33 -11.35 -1.72
C VAL A 95 0.98 -11.16 -3.10
N ASP A 96 0.26 -11.50 -4.17
CA ASP A 96 0.70 -11.32 -5.56
C ASP A 96 0.35 -9.93 -6.13
N GLY A 97 -0.16 -9.02 -5.29
CA GLY A 97 -0.57 -7.68 -5.70
C GLY A 97 -1.99 -7.60 -6.28
N THR A 98 -2.74 -8.70 -6.36
CA THR A 98 -4.13 -8.65 -6.84
C THR A 98 -5.01 -7.83 -5.88
N LEU A 99 -5.71 -6.83 -6.42
CA LEU A 99 -6.67 -6.02 -5.67
C LEU A 99 -8.07 -6.60 -5.87
N ARG A 100 -8.75 -6.91 -4.76
CA ARG A 100 -10.12 -7.43 -4.77
C ARG A 100 -11.07 -6.53 -4.01
N ASN A 101 -12.34 -6.54 -4.39
CA ASN A 101 -13.41 -5.96 -3.58
C ASN A 101 -13.84 -6.92 -2.45
N ALA A 102 -14.77 -6.47 -1.60
CA ALA A 102 -15.32 -7.27 -0.49
C ALA A 102 -15.96 -8.61 -0.93
N SER A 103 -16.47 -8.68 -2.16
CA SER A 103 -17.03 -9.90 -2.76
C SER A 103 -15.97 -10.80 -3.42
N SER A 104 -14.69 -10.52 -3.22
CA SER A 104 -13.53 -11.25 -3.77
C SER A 104 -13.36 -11.18 -5.30
N SER A 105 -14.10 -10.31 -5.98
CA SER A 105 -13.89 -10.02 -7.41
C SER A 105 -12.68 -9.11 -7.60
N THR A 106 -11.85 -9.41 -8.60
CA THR A 106 -10.68 -8.59 -8.95
C THR A 106 -11.10 -7.22 -9.50
N ILE A 107 -10.55 -6.16 -8.91
CA ILE A 107 -10.77 -4.76 -9.31
C ILE A 107 -9.52 -4.10 -9.90
N GLY A 108 -8.35 -4.73 -9.72
CA GLY A 108 -7.09 -4.22 -10.24
C GLY A 108 -5.90 -5.01 -9.74
N TYR A 109 -4.71 -4.46 -9.96
CA TYR A 109 -3.45 -5.05 -9.55
C TYR A 109 -2.46 -3.96 -9.11
N LEU A 110 -1.69 -4.23 -8.07
CA LEU A 110 -0.41 -3.59 -7.77
C LEU A 110 0.69 -4.49 -8.31
N ASP A 111 1.12 -4.19 -9.53
CA ASP A 111 2.16 -4.91 -10.25
C ASP A 111 3.47 -4.14 -10.08
N ASP A 112 4.23 -4.50 -9.03
CA ASP A 112 5.41 -3.76 -8.57
C ASP A 112 5.06 -2.29 -8.27
N CYS A 113 5.71 -1.32 -8.92
CA CYS A 113 5.40 0.10 -8.80
C CYS A 113 4.28 0.58 -9.75
N THR A 114 3.47 -0.31 -10.32
CA THR A 114 2.40 0.04 -11.27
C THR A 114 1.03 -0.35 -10.73
N TRP A 115 0.11 0.60 -10.66
CA TRP A 115 -1.30 0.31 -10.38
C TRP A 115 -2.06 0.14 -11.70
N ARG A 116 -2.74 -1.00 -11.84
CA ARG A 116 -3.50 -1.39 -13.02
C ARG A 116 -4.97 -1.62 -12.69
N ASP A 117 -5.82 -1.42 -13.70
CA ASP A 117 -7.23 -1.81 -13.64
C ASP A 117 -7.41 -3.34 -13.77
N SER A 118 -8.65 -3.82 -13.64
CA SER A 118 -8.99 -5.25 -13.72
C SER A 118 -8.69 -5.90 -15.08
N SER A 119 -8.58 -5.10 -16.14
CA SER A 119 -8.20 -5.52 -17.50
C SER A 119 -6.68 -5.45 -17.74
N ARG A 120 -5.90 -5.14 -16.69
CA ARG A 120 -4.45 -4.90 -16.72
C ARG A 120 -4.02 -3.64 -17.49
N GLY A 121 -4.96 -2.74 -17.79
CA GLY A 121 -4.65 -1.40 -18.27
C GLY A 121 -3.92 -0.59 -17.19
N THR A 122 -2.89 0.16 -17.56
CA THR A 122 -2.14 0.98 -16.61
C THR A 122 -2.99 2.15 -16.15
N SER A 123 -3.27 2.22 -14.84
CA SER A 123 -3.98 3.34 -14.22
C SER A 123 -3.00 4.39 -13.68
N GLY A 124 -1.83 3.97 -13.20
CA GLY A 124 -0.80 4.87 -12.71
C GLY A 124 0.49 4.17 -12.28
N TYR A 125 1.43 4.98 -11.80
CA TYR A 125 2.77 4.59 -11.38
C TYR A 125 3.08 5.17 -9.99
N PHE A 126 3.86 4.43 -9.21
CA PHE A 126 4.43 4.82 -7.93
C PHE A 126 5.95 4.92 -8.07
N ASP A 127 6.46 6.06 -8.55
CA ASP A 127 7.89 6.20 -8.80
C ASP A 127 8.69 6.25 -7.50
N GLY A 128 9.77 5.48 -7.43
CA GLY A 128 10.60 5.38 -6.23
C GLY A 128 10.05 4.41 -5.19
N CYS A 129 9.03 3.62 -5.53
CA CYS A 129 8.51 2.59 -4.64
C CYS A 129 9.48 1.41 -4.46
N SER A 130 9.29 0.69 -3.36
CA SER A 130 9.85 -0.61 -3.09
C SER A 130 8.73 -1.60 -2.73
N PRO A 131 8.97 -2.92 -2.79
CA PRO A 131 7.99 -3.92 -2.38
C PRO A 131 7.49 -3.76 -0.93
N SER A 132 8.26 -3.14 -0.03
CA SER A 132 7.83 -2.87 1.35
C SER A 132 6.82 -1.73 1.47
N ASP A 133 6.64 -0.90 0.45
CA ASP A 133 5.74 0.27 0.47
C ASP A 133 4.28 -0.09 0.11
N TRP A 134 3.97 -1.38 -0.06
CA TRP A 134 2.68 -1.86 -0.57
C TRP A 134 1.48 -1.39 0.27
N GLN A 135 1.62 -1.23 1.59
CA GLN A 135 0.52 -0.73 2.44
C GLN A 135 0.18 0.73 2.11
N ALA A 136 1.19 1.57 1.86
CA ALA A 136 1.01 2.95 1.48
C ALA A 136 0.38 3.06 0.09
N MET A 137 0.86 2.26 -0.87
CA MET A 137 0.31 2.17 -2.22
C MET A 137 -1.16 1.71 -2.19
N ALA A 138 -1.48 0.70 -1.37
CA ALA A 138 -2.85 0.24 -1.16
C ALA A 138 -3.73 1.33 -0.53
N GLY A 139 -3.22 2.05 0.47
CA GLY A 139 -3.89 3.19 1.08
C GLY A 139 -4.22 4.27 0.05
N TRP A 140 -3.28 4.58 -0.84
CA TRP A 140 -3.52 5.49 -1.96
C TRP A 140 -4.62 4.98 -2.89
N VAL A 141 -4.51 3.73 -3.36
CA VAL A 141 -5.44 3.17 -4.35
C VAL A 141 -6.88 3.12 -3.82
N PHE A 142 -7.07 2.64 -2.58
CA PHE A 142 -8.39 2.46 -2.00
C PHE A 142 -9.04 3.75 -1.50
N PHE A 143 -8.26 4.72 -0.99
CA PHE A 143 -8.82 5.87 -0.29
C PHE A 143 -8.59 7.21 -0.98
N MET A 144 -7.56 7.35 -1.82
CA MET A 144 -7.14 8.65 -2.36
C MET A 144 -7.40 8.82 -3.86
N THR A 145 -7.56 7.72 -4.62
CA THR A 145 -7.78 7.79 -6.08
C THR A 145 -9.03 8.56 -6.50
N ALA A 146 -10.07 8.61 -5.66
CA ALA A 146 -11.25 9.43 -5.88
C ALA A 146 -11.04 10.92 -5.52
N GLN A 147 -10.17 11.21 -4.55
CA GLN A 147 -9.91 12.56 -4.03
C GLN A 147 -8.92 13.33 -4.90
N SER A 148 -7.94 12.65 -5.53
CA SER A 148 -6.91 13.29 -6.36
C SER A 148 -7.40 13.74 -7.75
N ARG A 149 -8.68 13.53 -8.10
CA ARG A 149 -9.28 13.93 -9.39
C ARG A 149 -10.06 15.25 -9.31
N SER A 150 -10.23 15.82 -8.11
CA SER A 150 -11.05 17.02 -7.87
C SER A 150 -10.25 18.28 -7.57
N GLU A 151 -8.92 18.24 -7.66
CA GLU A 151 -8.04 19.41 -7.55
C GLU A 151 -7.65 19.99 -8.92
#